data_AF-A0A8D8FGQ7-F1
#
_entry.id   AF-A0A8D8FGQ7-F1
#
_cell.length_a   1.000
_cell.length_b   1.000
_cell.length_c   1.000
_cell.angle_alpha   90.00
_cell.angle_beta   90.00
_cell.angle_gamma   90.00
#
_symmetry.space_group_name_H-M   'P 1'
#
loop_
_entity.id
_entity.type
_entity.pdbx_description
1 polymer ?
#
loop_
_entity_poly.entity_id
_entity_poly.type
_entity_poly.pdbx_seq_one_letter_code
_entity_poly.pdbx_strand_id
1 'polypeptide(L)'
;FLMAMMRLLQPGKSFHGSNPALLRMLTASLSSSGSNLPALPLPKLSDTLNKLLTTIEPHVDREGFSRSKSAVEKFMTPGGVGLRLQKLLEERAANRKNWLSDWWLQSAYLEYRDPVIIYSSPGLVFPQLRYKSVDDQLRYAAKIVFGALLYKRMIDHGQIKPEMMGKAALDMAQYGKIFGTCRVPGSPADSLLYHPNSTHIVVASNNQYFKVEVGSSDA
;
A
#
# COMPACT_ATOMS: atom_id res chain seq x y z
N PHE A 1 -0.39 -8.73 -0.05
CA PHE A 1 0.60 -9.79 0.18
C PHE A 1 -0.13 -11.11 -0.02
N LEU A 2 0.31 -11.91 -0.99
CA LEU A 2 -0.44 -12.96 -1.68
C LEU A 2 -1.73 -12.49 -2.39
N MET A 3 -1.61 -12.18 -3.68
CA MET A 3 -2.38 -12.80 -4.78
C MET A 3 -2.11 -12.04 -6.08
N ALA A 4 -1.34 -12.69 -6.96
CA ALA A 4 -1.36 -12.44 -8.39
C ALA A 4 -2.27 -13.50 -9.03
N MET A 5 -2.93 -13.10 -10.13
CA MET A 5 -3.85 -13.87 -10.99
C MET A 5 -5.26 -14.15 -10.45
N MET A 6 -6.15 -13.16 -10.69
CA MET A 6 -7.52 -13.43 -11.11
C MET A 6 -7.80 -12.68 -12.41
N ARG A 7 -7.90 -13.41 -13.51
CA ARG A 7 -8.79 -13.10 -14.64
C ARG A 7 -8.87 -14.31 -15.55
N LEU A 8 -10.01 -14.99 -15.51
CA LEU A 8 -10.78 -15.43 -16.67
C LEU A 8 -12.21 -15.67 -16.17
N LEU A 9 -13.19 -15.34 -17.02
CA LEU A 9 -14.64 -15.46 -16.83
C LEU A 9 -15.31 -14.27 -16.11
N GLN A 10 -15.60 -13.20 -16.86
CA GLN A 10 -16.95 -12.96 -17.43
C GLN A 10 -16.88 -11.78 -18.45
N PRO A 11 -17.44 -11.92 -19.67
CA PRO A 11 -17.51 -10.84 -20.63
C PRO A 11 -18.71 -9.91 -20.34
N GLY A 12 -18.53 -8.59 -20.49
CA GLY A 12 -19.64 -7.72 -20.91
C GLY A 12 -20.23 -6.70 -19.94
N LYS A 13 -19.46 -6.09 -19.01
CA LYS A 13 -19.91 -4.82 -18.39
C LYS A 13 -18.77 -3.80 -18.32
N SER A 14 -18.87 -2.77 -19.16
CA SER A 14 -18.05 -1.56 -19.08
C SER A 14 -18.52 -0.72 -17.89
N PHE A 15 -17.70 -0.57 -16.87
CA PHE A 15 -17.90 0.46 -15.84
C PHE A 15 -17.05 1.68 -16.22
N HIS A 16 -17.72 2.73 -16.70
CA HIS A 16 -17.16 4.07 -16.81
C HIS A 16 -17.42 4.82 -15.51
N GLY A 17 -16.38 5.49 -14.98
CA GLY A 17 -16.50 6.46 -13.91
C GLY A 17 -15.70 6.08 -12.67
N SER A 18 -14.63 6.83 -12.42
CA SER A 18 -13.93 6.88 -11.14
C SER A 18 -14.93 7.31 -10.06
N ASN A 19 -15.53 6.35 -9.35
CA ASN A 19 -16.50 6.65 -8.31
C ASN A 19 -15.75 7.14 -7.04
N PRO A 20 -15.90 8.42 -6.65
CA PRO A 20 -15.24 8.97 -5.46
C PRO A 20 -15.67 8.27 -4.14
N ALA A 21 -16.78 7.52 -4.14
CA ALA A 21 -17.22 6.71 -3.00
C ALA A 21 -16.30 5.49 -2.76
N LEU A 22 -15.74 4.87 -3.82
CA LEU A 22 -14.80 3.76 -3.70
C LEU A 22 -13.47 4.21 -3.08
N LEU A 23 -13.00 5.40 -3.44
CA LEU A 23 -11.82 6.03 -2.82
C LEU A 23 -12.07 6.32 -1.32
N ARG A 24 -13.28 6.78 -0.97
CA ARG A 24 -13.71 6.99 0.43
C ARG A 24 -13.78 5.68 1.23
N MET A 25 -14.22 4.58 0.62
CA MET A 25 -14.25 3.26 1.26
C MET A 25 -12.85 2.69 1.51
N LEU A 26 -11.90 2.94 0.60
CA LEU A 26 -10.50 2.60 0.82
C LEU A 26 -9.89 3.40 1.98
N THR A 27 -10.39 4.60 2.29
CA THR A 27 -9.98 5.40 3.46
C THR A 27 -10.71 5.07 4.76
N ALA A 28 -11.76 4.23 4.74
CA ALA A 28 -12.34 3.67 5.97
C ALA A 28 -11.34 2.63 6.52
N SER A 29 -10.36 3.14 7.23
CA SER A 29 -9.39 2.41 8.03
C SER A 29 -9.99 2.20 9.42
N LEU A 30 -9.50 1.19 10.15
CA LEU A 30 -9.49 1.27 11.59
C LEU A 30 -8.97 2.65 11.97
N SER A 31 -9.86 3.56 12.36
CA SER A 31 -9.43 4.72 13.12
C SER A 31 -8.68 4.14 14.31
N SER A 32 -7.40 4.46 14.45
CA SER A 32 -6.71 4.25 15.71
C SER A 32 -7.49 5.08 16.74
N SER A 33 -8.47 4.45 17.38
CA SER A 33 -9.16 4.98 18.53
C SER A 33 -8.10 5.06 19.64
N GLY A 34 -7.30 6.13 19.63
CA GLY A 34 -6.33 6.41 20.68
C GLY A 34 -4.99 7.08 20.31
N SER A 35 -4.60 7.27 19.04
CA SER A 35 -3.31 7.90 18.72
C SER A 35 -3.44 9.22 17.96
N ASN A 36 -3.11 10.34 18.63
CA ASN A 36 -2.84 11.65 18.01
C ASN A 36 -1.53 11.57 17.20
N LEU A 37 -1.58 10.89 16.05
CA LEU A 37 -0.45 10.83 15.13
C LEU A 37 -0.27 12.20 14.45
N PRO A 38 0.96 12.72 14.36
CA PRO A 38 1.20 13.94 13.61
C PRO A 38 0.91 13.72 12.12
N ALA A 39 0.46 14.78 11.44
CA ALA A 39 0.35 14.77 9.99
C ALA A 39 1.74 14.57 9.35
N LEU A 40 1.78 14.02 8.13
CA LEU A 40 3.02 13.89 7.38
C LEU A 40 3.60 15.29 7.12
N PRO A 41 4.82 15.61 7.61
CA PRO A 41 5.39 16.93 7.41
C PRO A 41 5.66 17.20 5.93
N LEU A 42 5.55 18.47 5.55
CA LEU A 42 6.00 18.96 4.25
C LEU A 42 7.31 19.74 4.46
N PRO A 43 8.45 19.27 3.92
CA PRO A 43 9.72 19.96 4.08
C PRO A 43 9.72 21.30 3.34
N LYS A 44 10.59 22.22 3.77
CA LYS A 44 10.86 23.44 3.03
C LYS A 44 11.50 23.11 1.70
N LEU A 45 11.08 23.81 0.65
CA LEU A 45 11.63 23.60 -0.69
C LEU A 45 13.17 23.74 -0.73
N SER A 46 13.72 24.74 -0.04
CA SER A 46 15.17 24.95 0.07
C SER A 46 15.90 23.74 0.63
N ASP A 47 15.35 23.14 1.68
CA ASP A 47 15.97 22.02 2.39
C ASP A 47 15.96 20.76 1.51
N THR A 48 14.85 20.54 0.79
CA THR A 48 14.72 19.46 -0.19
C THR A 48 15.72 19.61 -1.34
N LEU A 49 15.86 20.81 -1.90
CA LEU A 49 16.75 21.05 -3.04
C LEU A 49 18.23 21.03 -2.65
N ASN A 50 18.58 21.53 -1.47
CA ASN A 50 19.93 21.39 -0.93
C ASN A 50 20.28 19.92 -0.72
N LYS A 51 19.36 19.14 -0.12
CA LYS A 51 19.55 17.70 0.04
C LYS A 51 19.66 16.97 -1.30
N LEU A 52 18.87 17.37 -2.30
CA LEU A 52 18.99 16.85 -3.67
C LEU A 52 20.40 17.06 -4.22
N LEU A 53 20.93 18.27 -4.16
CA LEU A 53 22.28 18.57 -4.66
C LEU A 53 23.35 17.74 -3.92
N THR A 54 23.32 17.70 -2.59
CA THR A 54 24.24 16.85 -1.81
C THR A 54 24.12 15.37 -2.17
N THR A 55 22.91 14.88 -2.47
CA THR A 55 22.69 13.47 -2.81
C THR A 55 23.21 13.13 -4.19
N ILE A 56 23.07 14.02 -5.18
CA ILE A 56 23.46 13.71 -6.57
C ILE A 56 24.94 13.96 -6.86
N GLU A 57 25.61 14.83 -6.09
CA GLU A 57 27.01 15.20 -6.29
C GLU A 57 27.97 14.01 -6.50
N PRO A 58 27.92 12.92 -5.69
CA PRO A 58 28.80 11.76 -5.90
C PRO A 58 28.39 10.87 -7.09
N HIS A 59 27.25 11.12 -7.73
CA HIS A 59 26.67 10.28 -8.80
C HIS A 59 26.77 10.92 -10.19
N VAL A 60 27.24 12.15 -10.29
CA VAL A 60 27.35 12.89 -11.55
C VAL A 60 28.76 13.48 -11.72
N ASP A 61 29.14 13.74 -12.96
CA ASP A 61 30.36 14.49 -13.23
C ASP A 61 30.21 15.98 -12.93
N ARG A 62 31.32 16.74 -13.00
CA ARG A 62 31.32 18.17 -12.69
C ARG A 62 30.35 18.96 -13.56
N GLU A 63 30.26 18.61 -14.84
CA GLU A 63 29.36 19.30 -15.77
C GLU A 63 27.89 19.01 -15.43
N GLY A 64 27.54 17.75 -15.17
CA GLY A 64 26.21 17.32 -14.73
C GLY A 64 25.80 17.95 -13.41
N PHE A 65 26.73 18.06 -12.45
CA PHE A 65 26.48 18.77 -11.21
C PHE A 65 26.20 20.25 -11.44
N SER A 66 27.02 20.92 -12.27
CA SER A 66 26.85 22.33 -12.62
C SER A 66 25.48 22.61 -13.28
N ARG A 67 25.06 21.74 -14.23
CA ARG A 67 23.73 21.81 -14.84
C ARG A 67 22.61 21.65 -13.81
N SER A 68 22.76 20.69 -12.89
CA SER A 68 21.77 20.44 -11.84
C SER A 68 21.64 21.62 -10.88
N LYS A 69 22.76 22.20 -10.46
CA LYS A 69 22.80 23.41 -9.63
C LYS A 69 22.09 24.59 -10.32
N SER A 70 22.42 24.83 -11.59
CA SER A 70 21.77 25.89 -12.38
C SER A 70 20.25 25.68 -12.50
N ALA A 71 19.80 24.43 -12.68
CA ALA A 71 18.38 24.09 -12.72
C ALA A 71 17.68 24.36 -11.37
N VAL A 72 18.33 24.00 -10.25
CA VAL A 72 17.83 24.27 -8.89
C VAL A 72 17.71 25.77 -8.64
N GLU A 73 18.71 26.57 -9.01
CA GLU A 73 18.69 28.03 -8.87
C GLU A 73 17.53 28.66 -9.67
N LYS A 74 17.34 28.22 -10.92
CA LYS A 74 16.21 28.64 -11.76
C LYS A 74 14.85 28.24 -11.15
N PHE A 75 14.76 27.04 -10.59
CA PHE A 75 13.54 26.54 -9.95
C PHE A 75 13.15 27.34 -8.71
N MET A 76 14.15 27.88 -8.00
CA MET A 76 14.03 28.68 -6.77
C MET A 76 13.90 30.20 -6.99
N THR A 77 13.98 30.67 -8.25
CA THR A 77 13.87 32.10 -8.54
C THR A 77 12.56 32.67 -7.98
N PRO A 78 12.54 33.90 -7.43
CA PRO A 78 11.29 34.54 -6.98
C PRO A 78 10.22 34.53 -8.09
N GLY A 79 9.02 34.05 -7.77
CA GLY A 79 7.94 33.85 -8.76
C GLY A 79 8.13 32.65 -9.70
N GLY A 80 9.20 31.88 -9.54
CA GLY A 80 9.50 30.68 -10.31
C GLY A 80 8.57 29.51 -10.02
N VAL A 81 8.66 28.48 -10.87
CA VAL A 81 7.76 27.31 -10.82
C VAL A 81 7.88 26.56 -9.50
N GLY A 82 9.07 26.45 -8.90
CA GLY A 82 9.27 25.72 -7.65
C GLY A 82 8.48 26.29 -6.49
N LEU A 83 8.53 27.61 -6.30
CA LEU A 83 7.77 28.30 -5.24
C LEU A 83 6.25 28.17 -5.46
N ARG A 84 5.79 28.23 -6.71
CA ARG A 84 4.38 28.01 -7.05
C ARG A 84 3.93 26.58 -6.70
N LEU A 85 4.73 25.57 -7.05
CA LEU A 85 4.43 24.18 -6.74
C LEU A 85 4.47 23.90 -5.23
N GLN A 86 5.45 24.46 -4.51
CA GLN A 86 5.52 24.35 -3.05
C GLN A 86 4.26 24.90 -2.39
N LYS A 87 3.77 26.07 -2.83
CA LYS A 87 2.53 26.65 -2.30
C LYS A 87 1.32 25.73 -2.52
N LEU A 88 1.20 25.12 -3.71
CA LEU A 88 0.14 24.15 -3.99
C LEU A 88 0.26 22.89 -3.12
N LEU A 89 1.49 22.44 -2.81
CA LEU A 89 1.72 21.33 -1.90
C LEU A 89 1.37 21.69 -0.45
N GLU A 90 1.67 22.91 -0.01
CA GLU A 90 1.30 23.43 1.31
C GLU A 90 -0.22 23.51 1.47
N GLU A 91 -0.92 24.04 0.47
CA GLU A 91 -2.39 24.05 0.41
C GLU A 91 -2.95 22.62 0.44
N ARG A 92 -2.35 21.68 -0.30
CA ARG A 92 -2.74 20.27 -0.25
C ARG A 92 -2.52 19.67 1.13
N ALA A 93 -1.39 19.94 1.77
CA ALA A 93 -1.05 19.42 3.09
C ALA A 93 -1.95 19.96 4.20
N ALA A 94 -2.37 21.22 4.11
CA ALA A 94 -3.34 21.81 5.03
C ALA A 94 -4.73 21.16 4.91
N ASN A 95 -5.10 20.65 3.73
CA ASN A 95 -6.44 20.13 3.43
C ASN A 95 -6.52 18.59 3.42
N ARG A 96 -5.46 17.87 3.81
CA ARG A 96 -5.42 16.39 3.78
C ARG A 96 -4.75 15.84 5.04
N LYS A 97 -5.25 14.70 5.55
CA LYS A 97 -4.62 13.98 6.68
C LYS A 97 -3.19 13.54 6.36
N ASN A 98 -2.97 13.10 5.12
CA ASN A 98 -1.65 12.78 4.57
C ASN A 98 -1.64 13.24 3.11
N TRP A 99 -0.77 14.20 2.80
CA TRP A 99 -0.73 14.86 1.50
C TRP A 99 -0.17 13.97 0.37
N LEU A 100 0.54 12.89 0.72
CA LEU A 100 1.26 12.04 -0.21
C LEU A 100 0.58 10.67 -0.44
N SER A 101 -0.20 10.18 0.53
CA SER A 101 -0.66 8.78 0.57
C SER A 101 -1.38 8.27 -0.69
N ASP A 102 -2.31 9.05 -1.24
CA ASP A 102 -3.07 8.70 -2.45
C ASP A 102 -2.20 8.80 -3.71
N TRP A 103 -1.38 9.85 -3.83
CA TRP A 103 -0.41 9.97 -4.93
C TRP A 103 0.62 8.84 -4.93
N TRP A 104 1.15 8.48 -3.75
CA TRP A 104 2.09 7.38 -3.63
C TRP A 104 1.46 6.06 -4.04
N LEU A 105 0.28 5.73 -3.51
CA LEU A 105 -0.43 4.51 -3.88
C LEU A 105 -0.68 4.45 -5.40
N GLN A 106 -1.16 5.56 -5.96
CA GLN A 106 -1.49 5.67 -7.38
C GLN A 106 -0.25 5.49 -8.24
N SER A 107 0.77 6.34 -8.09
CA SER A 107 1.91 6.37 -9.00
C SER A 107 2.89 5.22 -8.76
N ALA A 108 3.16 4.83 -7.52
CA ALA A 108 4.13 3.77 -7.22
C ALA A 108 3.58 2.36 -7.49
N TYR A 109 2.26 2.14 -7.45
CA TYR A 109 1.69 0.80 -7.56
C TYR A 109 0.58 0.69 -8.62
N LEU A 110 -0.46 1.54 -8.54
CA LEU A 110 -1.66 1.36 -9.36
C LEU A 110 -1.46 1.79 -10.81
N GLU A 111 -0.52 2.70 -11.10
CA GLU A 111 -0.12 3.10 -12.45
C GLU A 111 1.08 2.31 -12.95
N TYR A 112 1.86 1.68 -12.06
CA TYR A 112 2.98 0.83 -12.45
C TYR A 112 2.48 -0.38 -13.26
N ARG A 113 2.96 -0.52 -14.51
CA ARG A 113 2.46 -1.49 -15.50
C ARG A 113 3.34 -2.74 -15.65
N ASP A 114 4.54 -2.77 -15.09
CA ASP A 114 5.34 -3.99 -15.09
C ASP A 114 4.64 -5.07 -14.22
N PRO A 115 4.89 -6.37 -14.51
CA PRO A 115 4.29 -7.45 -13.76
C PRO A 115 4.52 -7.32 -12.25
N VAL A 116 3.50 -7.55 -11.44
CA VAL A 116 3.67 -7.49 -9.97
C VAL A 116 4.59 -8.59 -9.44
N ILE A 117 4.73 -9.69 -10.18
CA ILE A 117 5.65 -10.79 -9.86
C ILE A 117 7.07 -10.29 -10.07
N ILE A 118 7.94 -10.46 -9.07
CA ILE A 118 9.33 -9.95 -9.03
C ILE A 118 9.42 -8.43 -8.84
N TYR A 119 8.76 -7.63 -9.68
CA TYR A 119 8.99 -6.18 -9.72
C TYR A 119 8.30 -5.38 -8.62
N SER A 120 7.26 -5.94 -7.96
CA SER A 120 6.49 -5.21 -6.95
C SER A 120 6.08 -6.05 -5.73
N SER A 121 5.83 -7.34 -5.90
CA SER A 121 5.40 -8.25 -4.83
C SER A 121 6.59 -8.93 -4.18
N PRO A 122 7.05 -8.48 -2.99
CA PRO A 122 8.12 -9.17 -2.27
C PRO A 122 7.66 -10.55 -1.80
N GLY A 123 8.56 -11.53 -1.89
CA GLY A 123 8.37 -12.87 -1.34
C GLY A 123 8.99 -12.99 0.05
N LEU A 124 8.41 -13.84 0.90
CA LEU A 124 8.98 -14.22 2.19
C LEU A 124 9.27 -15.72 2.20
N VAL A 125 10.40 -16.09 2.79
CA VAL A 125 10.78 -17.49 3.02
C VAL A 125 10.72 -17.74 4.53
N PHE A 126 9.93 -18.73 4.93
CA PHE A 126 9.81 -19.17 6.32
C PHE A 126 10.72 -20.37 6.58
N PRO A 127 11.01 -20.71 7.86
CA PRO A 127 11.79 -21.89 8.20
C PRO A 127 11.27 -23.15 7.49
N GLN A 128 12.19 -23.93 6.94
CA GLN A 128 11.84 -25.15 6.22
C GLN A 128 11.26 -26.19 7.19
N LEU A 129 10.08 -26.70 6.85
CA LEU A 129 9.44 -27.79 7.58
C LEU A 129 9.56 -29.10 6.82
N ARG A 130 9.68 -30.20 7.58
CA ARG A 130 9.68 -31.57 7.04
C ARG A 130 8.39 -32.26 7.46
N TYR A 131 7.56 -32.62 6.49
CA TYR A 131 6.31 -33.35 6.69
C TYR A 131 6.54 -34.84 6.46
N LYS A 132 5.91 -35.72 7.25
CA LYS A 132 6.02 -37.19 7.04
C LYS A 132 4.93 -37.68 6.09
N SER A 133 3.87 -36.92 5.89
CA SER A 133 2.74 -37.24 5.03
C SER A 133 2.06 -35.99 4.48
N VAL A 134 1.18 -36.17 3.49
CA VAL A 134 0.28 -35.10 3.01
C VAL A 134 -0.65 -34.62 4.13
N ASP A 135 -1.10 -35.52 5.01
CA ASP A 135 -1.94 -35.16 6.16
C ASP A 135 -1.22 -34.20 7.12
N ASP A 136 0.08 -34.41 7.38
CA ASP A 136 0.88 -33.48 8.19
C ASP A 136 0.97 -32.09 7.54
N GLN A 137 1.16 -32.05 6.22
CA GLN A 137 1.20 -30.80 5.46
C GLN A 137 -0.14 -30.06 5.53
N LEU A 138 -1.25 -30.78 5.36
CA LEU A 138 -2.61 -30.22 5.44
C LEU A 138 -2.93 -29.75 6.85
N ARG A 139 -2.57 -30.50 7.90
CA ARG A 139 -2.70 -30.06 9.30
C ARG A 139 -1.90 -28.80 9.57
N TYR A 140 -0.69 -28.68 9.02
CA TYR A 140 0.10 -27.47 9.14
C TYR A 140 -0.55 -26.29 8.39
N ALA A 141 -0.99 -26.48 7.16
CA ALA A 141 -1.71 -25.46 6.40
C ALA A 141 -2.97 -24.98 7.13
N ALA A 142 -3.75 -25.89 7.73
CA ALA A 142 -4.92 -25.57 8.54
C ALA A 142 -4.54 -24.73 9.78
N LYS A 143 -3.42 -25.04 10.45
CA LYS A 143 -2.91 -24.22 11.57
C LYS A 143 -2.51 -22.81 11.12
N ILE A 144 -1.90 -22.66 9.95
CA ILE A 144 -1.57 -21.33 9.38
C ILE A 144 -2.84 -20.53 9.10
N VAL A 145 -3.83 -21.14 8.44
CA VAL A 145 -5.14 -20.51 8.20
C VAL A 145 -5.79 -20.09 9.53
N PHE A 146 -5.84 -20.99 10.50
CA PHE A 146 -6.40 -20.70 11.82
C PHE A 146 -5.68 -19.52 12.51
N GLY A 147 -4.35 -19.52 12.52
CA GLY A 147 -3.57 -18.41 13.08
C GLY A 147 -3.81 -17.08 12.37
N ALA A 148 -3.92 -17.09 11.04
CA ALA A 148 -4.24 -15.90 10.25
C ALA A 148 -5.64 -15.35 10.57
N LEU A 149 -6.63 -16.23 10.80
CA LEU A 149 -7.99 -15.82 11.18
C LEU A 149 -8.06 -15.26 12.59
N LEU A 150 -7.33 -15.84 13.55
CA LEU A 150 -7.19 -15.26 14.88
C LEU A 150 -6.57 -13.86 14.81
N TYR A 151 -5.56 -13.69 13.97
CA TYR A 151 -4.93 -12.39 13.78
C TYR A 151 -5.87 -11.38 13.07
N LYS A 152 -6.61 -11.80 12.05
CA LYS A 152 -7.66 -10.98 11.43
C LYS A 152 -8.69 -10.53 12.47
N ARG A 153 -9.15 -11.43 13.35
CA ARG A 153 -10.08 -11.09 14.43
C ARG A 153 -9.49 -10.02 15.36
N MET A 154 -8.22 -10.14 15.74
CA MET A 154 -7.56 -9.10 16.54
C MET A 154 -7.52 -7.75 15.82
N ILE A 155 -7.29 -7.74 14.50
CA ILE A 155 -7.33 -6.52 13.69
C ILE A 155 -8.74 -5.93 13.67
N ASP A 156 -9.76 -6.74 13.35
CA ASP A 156 -11.14 -6.28 13.20
C ASP A 156 -11.71 -5.70 14.50
N HIS A 157 -11.32 -6.25 15.66
CA HIS A 157 -11.72 -5.74 16.97
C HIS A 157 -10.78 -4.68 17.56
N GLY A 158 -9.77 -4.21 16.83
CA GLY A 158 -8.83 -3.19 17.30
C GLY A 158 -7.97 -3.65 18.50
N GLN A 159 -7.69 -4.95 18.61
CA GLN A 159 -6.96 -5.57 19.71
C GLN A 159 -5.45 -5.72 19.44
N ILE A 160 -4.98 -5.35 18.25
CA ILE A 160 -3.55 -5.28 17.97
C ILE A 160 -2.92 -4.14 18.78
N LYS A 161 -1.82 -4.45 19.47
CA LYS A 161 -1.07 -3.42 20.21
C LYS A 161 -0.49 -2.40 19.22
N PRO A 162 -0.56 -1.09 19.49
CA PRO A 162 0.11 -0.10 18.66
C PRO A 162 1.61 -0.39 18.54
N GLU A 163 2.12 -0.34 17.32
CA GLU A 163 3.55 -0.44 17.08
C GLU A 163 4.24 0.86 17.46
N MET A 164 5.46 0.74 17.97
CA MET A 164 6.24 1.87 18.48
C MET A 164 7.61 1.90 17.82
N MET A 165 8.06 3.09 17.41
CA MET A 165 9.45 3.37 17.06
C MET A 165 10.06 4.24 18.16
N GLY A 166 10.81 3.62 19.07
CA GLY A 166 11.19 4.27 20.33
C GLY A 166 9.96 4.63 21.15
N LYS A 167 9.75 5.93 21.41
CA LYS A 167 8.57 6.44 22.15
C LYS A 167 7.41 6.87 21.25
N ALA A 168 7.59 6.86 19.93
CA ALA A 168 6.58 7.32 18.98
C ALA A 168 5.69 6.17 18.52
N ALA A 169 4.37 6.33 18.58
CA ALA A 169 3.42 5.39 18.01
C ALA A 169 3.43 5.47 16.47
N LEU A 170 3.24 4.33 15.82
CA LEU A 170 3.14 4.21 14.36
C LEU A 170 1.68 4.17 13.89
N ASP A 171 1.49 4.50 12.61
CA ASP A 171 0.19 4.37 11.94
C ASP A 171 -0.18 2.90 11.75
N MET A 172 -1.32 2.50 12.30
CA MET A 172 -1.80 1.12 12.25
C MET A 172 -2.77 0.86 11.07
N ALA A 173 -3.00 1.86 10.21
CA ALA A 173 -4.02 1.78 9.16
C ALA A 173 -3.77 0.65 8.14
N GLN A 174 -2.50 0.27 7.93
CA GLN A 174 -2.10 -0.75 6.97
C GLN A 174 -2.61 -2.15 7.35
N TYR A 175 -2.69 -2.46 8.65
CA TYR A 175 -3.14 -3.76 9.15
C TYR A 175 -4.57 -4.09 8.70
N GLY A 176 -5.46 -3.09 8.71
CA GLY A 176 -6.84 -3.22 8.26
C GLY A 176 -6.99 -3.54 6.77
N LYS A 177 -5.92 -3.41 5.96
CA LYS A 177 -5.94 -3.65 4.52
C LYS A 177 -5.29 -4.97 4.11
N ILE A 178 -4.74 -5.75 5.04
CA ILE A 178 -4.08 -7.03 4.72
C ILE A 178 -5.10 -8.08 4.26
N PHE A 179 -6.23 -8.18 4.94
CA PHE A 179 -7.27 -9.16 4.66
C PHE A 179 -8.40 -8.56 3.81
N GLY A 180 -8.99 -9.38 2.96
CA GLY A 180 -10.13 -8.98 2.12
C GLY A 180 -9.77 -7.96 1.02
N THR A 181 -8.49 -7.72 0.76
CA THR A 181 -8.04 -6.77 -0.28
C THR A 181 -7.51 -7.51 -1.50
N CYS A 182 -7.92 -7.11 -2.69
CA CYS A 182 -7.39 -7.63 -3.95
C CYS A 182 -7.09 -6.48 -4.92
N ARG A 183 -5.98 -6.59 -5.68
CA ARG A 183 -5.67 -5.68 -6.79
C ARG A 183 -6.40 -6.16 -8.04
N VAL A 184 -7.13 -5.25 -8.68
CA VAL A 184 -7.89 -5.53 -9.91
C VAL A 184 -7.24 -4.81 -11.09
N PRO A 185 -6.85 -5.55 -12.15
CA PRO A 185 -6.30 -4.97 -13.35
C PRO A 185 -7.27 -3.99 -14.04
N GLY A 186 -6.75 -2.84 -14.44
CA GLY A 186 -7.51 -1.78 -15.13
C GLY A 186 -6.64 -0.96 -16.08
N SER A 187 -7.30 -0.22 -16.97
CA SER A 187 -6.67 0.75 -17.87
C SER A 187 -7.27 2.14 -17.63
N PRO A 188 -6.45 3.21 -17.49
CA PRO A 188 -4.99 3.21 -17.58
C PRO A 188 -4.28 2.71 -16.31
N ALA A 189 -5.01 2.56 -15.21
CA ALA A 189 -4.49 2.15 -13.91
C ALA A 189 -5.31 1.01 -13.30
N ASP A 190 -4.67 0.26 -12.41
CA ASP A 190 -5.32 -0.77 -11.61
C ASP A 190 -6.10 -0.14 -10.44
N SER A 191 -6.87 -0.96 -9.73
CA SER A 191 -7.60 -0.54 -8.55
C SER A 191 -7.46 -1.55 -7.41
N LEU A 192 -7.85 -1.15 -6.21
CA LEU A 192 -7.99 -2.06 -5.06
C LEU A 192 -9.47 -2.30 -4.77
N LEU A 193 -9.86 -3.56 -4.67
CA LEU A 193 -11.11 -3.97 -4.07
C LEU A 193 -10.88 -4.36 -2.61
N TYR A 194 -11.80 -3.96 -1.74
CA TYR A 194 -11.74 -4.22 -0.30
C TYR A 194 -13.07 -4.79 0.19
N HIS A 195 -13.02 -5.99 0.73
CA HIS A 195 -14.14 -6.79 1.24
C HIS A 195 -13.82 -7.25 2.68
N PRO A 196 -13.91 -6.34 3.68
CA PRO A 196 -13.52 -6.65 5.06
C PRO A 196 -14.36 -7.76 5.71
N ASN A 197 -15.60 -7.93 5.24
CA ASN A 197 -16.60 -8.85 5.77
C ASN A 197 -16.59 -10.21 5.04
N SER A 198 -15.56 -10.52 4.25
CA SER A 198 -15.48 -11.82 3.59
C SER A 198 -15.35 -12.96 4.61
N THR A 199 -16.21 -13.97 4.51
CA THR A 199 -16.25 -15.16 5.38
C THR A 199 -15.53 -16.37 4.80
N HIS A 200 -14.91 -16.24 3.63
CA HIS A 200 -14.23 -17.33 2.93
C HIS A 200 -12.78 -17.01 2.60
N ILE A 201 -11.99 -18.07 2.41
CA ILE A 201 -10.68 -18.03 1.76
C ILE A 201 -10.74 -18.69 0.39
N VAL A 202 -9.70 -18.47 -0.41
CA VAL A 202 -9.45 -19.19 -1.65
C VAL A 202 -8.27 -20.13 -1.45
N VAL A 203 -8.49 -21.43 -1.66
CA VAL A 203 -7.43 -22.44 -1.65
C VAL A 203 -7.10 -22.78 -3.10
N ALA A 204 -5.82 -22.70 -3.47
CA ALA A 204 -5.32 -23.10 -4.78
C ALA A 204 -4.56 -24.42 -4.68
N SER A 205 -4.92 -25.42 -5.48
CA SER A 205 -4.25 -26.73 -5.56
C SER A 205 -4.29 -27.24 -6.99
N ASN A 206 -3.14 -27.63 -7.56
CA ASN A 206 -3.04 -28.13 -8.93
C ASN A 206 -3.76 -27.25 -9.98
N ASN A 207 -3.57 -25.93 -9.90
CA ASN A 207 -4.23 -24.93 -10.75
C ASN A 207 -5.77 -24.87 -10.64
N GLN A 208 -6.36 -25.50 -9.62
CA GLN A 208 -7.78 -25.40 -9.28
C GLN A 208 -7.96 -24.51 -8.05
N TYR A 209 -9.04 -23.73 -8.04
CA TYR A 209 -9.33 -22.76 -7.00
C TYR A 209 -10.64 -23.14 -6.30
N PHE A 210 -10.62 -23.15 -4.97
CA PHE A 210 -11.74 -23.56 -4.13
C PHE A 210 -12.11 -22.44 -3.18
N LYS A 211 -13.39 -22.11 -3.13
CA LYS A 211 -13.96 -21.25 -2.08
C LYS A 211 -14.18 -22.11 -0.84
N VAL A 212 -13.53 -21.75 0.27
CA VAL A 212 -13.67 -22.46 1.55
C VAL A 212 -14.19 -21.48 2.58
N GLU A 213 -15.37 -21.74 3.14
CA GLU A 213 -15.92 -20.94 4.23
C GLU A 213 -15.10 -21.16 5.50
N VAL A 214 -14.77 -20.06 6.18
CA VAL A 214 -13.93 -20.03 7.39
C VAL A 214 -14.54 -19.20 8.53
N GLY A 215 -15.74 -18.65 8.33
CA GLY A 215 -16.55 -18.00 9.35
C GLY A 215 -18.01 -18.42 9.24
N SER A 216 -18.75 -18.38 10.35
CA SER A 216 -20.21 -18.46 10.31
C SER A 216 -20.79 -17.15 9.80
N SER A 217 -21.92 -17.21 9.10
CA SER A 217 -22.77 -16.06 8.76
C SER A 217 -23.32 -15.32 9.99
N ASP A 218 -23.11 -15.88 11.19
CA ASP A 218 -23.52 -15.33 12.47
C ASP A 218 -22.29 -15.12 13.37
N ALA A 219 -21.76 -13.90 13.42
CA ALA A 219 -20.82 -13.41 14.43
C ALA A 219 -20.91 -11.89 14.55
#